data_AF-Q5BVX9-F1
#
_entry.id   AF-Q5BVX9-F1
#
_cell.length_a   1.000
_cell.length_b   1.000
_cell.length_c   1.000
_cell.angle_alpha   90.00
_cell.angle_beta   90.00
_cell.angle_gamma   90.00
#
_symmetry.space_group_name_H-M   'P 1'
#
loop_
_entity.id
_entity.type
_entity.pdbx_description
1 polymer ?
#
loop_
_entity_poly.entity_id
_entity_poly.type
_entity_poly.pdbx_seq_one_letter_code
_entity_poly.pdbx_strand_id
1 'polypeptide(L)'
;MNSTDFTYWGKQMIDFIMNYLQNIHKYSVLPNVEPGYLRHLLPDQPPKEPETWSIIFHDIEKYILPGLTHWQHPQFHAYFPAANSVPSIMADMLSTALGCNGFSWVASPAITELEILMCDWIGKLLNLPETFLHSSGIGGGVIQSSASDCIFVSMLAARYQAFEQHKSHFEMVRDLDPEIAVLSKLVAYTS
;
A
#
# COMPACT_ATOMS: atom_id res chain seq x y z
N MET A 1 -2.03 -27.04 -6.11
CA MET A 1 -1.83 -26.37 -7.42
C MET A 1 -0.39 -26.58 -7.83
N ASN A 2 -0.13 -27.19 -8.99
CA ASN A 2 1.21 -27.32 -9.57
C ASN A 2 1.48 -26.21 -10.63
N SER A 3 2.64 -26.22 -11.28
CA SER A 3 3.01 -25.20 -12.29
C SER A 3 2.12 -25.19 -13.54
N THR A 4 1.63 -26.36 -13.97
CA THR A 4 0.69 -26.49 -15.09
C THR A 4 -0.66 -25.90 -14.72
N ASP A 5 -1.16 -26.22 -13.52
CA ASP A 5 -2.40 -25.65 -12.98
C ASP A 5 -2.27 -24.12 -12.87
N PHE A 6 -1.14 -23.61 -12.35
CA PHE A 6 -0.90 -22.17 -12.23
C PHE A 6 -0.95 -21.48 -13.60
N THR A 7 -0.32 -22.05 -14.62
CA THR A 7 -0.32 -21.46 -15.96
C THR A 7 -1.72 -21.44 -16.56
N TYR A 8 -2.48 -22.52 -16.39
CA TYR A 8 -3.86 -22.61 -16.85
C TYR A 8 -4.76 -21.59 -16.15
N TRP A 9 -4.80 -21.61 -14.81
CA TRP A 9 -5.65 -20.74 -14.02
C TRP A 9 -5.21 -19.27 -14.04
N GLY A 10 -3.91 -19.00 -14.17
CA GLY A 10 -3.38 -17.66 -14.34
C GLY A 10 -3.91 -16.99 -15.61
N LYS A 11 -4.00 -17.73 -16.72
CA LYS A 11 -4.63 -17.22 -17.97
C LYS A 11 -6.11 -16.93 -17.77
N GLN A 12 -6.84 -17.85 -17.13
CA GLN A 12 -8.26 -17.64 -16.84
C GLN A 12 -8.49 -16.42 -15.94
N MET A 13 -7.61 -16.18 -14.97
CA MET A 13 -7.68 -15.00 -14.10
C MET A 13 -7.42 -13.70 -14.89
N ILE A 14 -6.44 -13.68 -15.79
CA ILE A 14 -6.18 -12.52 -16.66
C ILE A 14 -7.42 -12.22 -17.53
N ASP A 15 -8.01 -13.24 -18.15
CA ASP A 15 -9.21 -13.09 -18.98
C ASP A 15 -10.39 -12.56 -18.16
N PHE A 16 -10.57 -13.06 -16.93
CA PHE A 16 -11.58 -12.59 -16.00
C PHE A 16 -11.38 -11.13 -15.60
N ILE A 17 -10.16 -10.74 -15.21
CA ILE A 17 -9.83 -9.35 -14.84
C ILE A 17 -10.14 -8.40 -15.99
N MET A 18 -9.73 -8.75 -17.21
CA MET A 18 -9.99 -7.92 -18.38
C MET A 18 -11.48 -7.82 -18.69
N ASN A 19 -12.21 -8.93 -18.63
CA ASN A 19 -13.65 -8.93 -18.81
C ASN A 19 -14.36 -8.09 -17.73
N TYR A 20 -13.95 -8.20 -16.47
CA TYR A 20 -14.48 -7.42 -15.35
C TYR A 20 -14.25 -5.91 -15.56
N LEU A 21 -13.02 -5.49 -15.87
CA LEU A 21 -12.69 -4.07 -16.06
C LEU A 21 -13.44 -3.47 -17.27
N GLN A 22 -13.55 -4.20 -18.38
CA GLN A 22 -14.28 -3.74 -19.57
C GLN A 22 -15.80 -3.65 -19.34
N ASN A 23 -16.34 -4.53 -18.50
CA ASN A 23 -17.77 -4.63 -18.24
C ASN A 23 -18.18 -4.09 -16.87
N ILE A 24 -17.31 -3.34 -16.19
CA ILE A 24 -17.57 -2.88 -14.82
C ILE A 24 -18.84 -2.02 -14.72
N HIS A 25 -19.18 -1.30 -15.79
CA HIS A 25 -20.38 -0.47 -15.92
C HIS A 25 -21.70 -1.26 -15.86
N LYS A 26 -21.66 -2.60 -15.94
CA LYS A 26 -22.84 -3.47 -15.80
C LYS A 26 -23.16 -3.80 -14.34
N TYR A 27 -22.22 -3.55 -13.43
CA TYR A 27 -22.41 -3.80 -12.00
C TYR A 27 -23.01 -2.57 -11.33
N SER A 28 -23.76 -2.77 -10.24
CA SER A 28 -24.22 -1.65 -9.40
C SER A 28 -23.02 -1.08 -8.64
N VAL A 29 -22.86 0.25 -8.62
CA VAL A 29 -21.72 0.92 -7.96
C VAL A 29 -21.53 0.49 -6.50
N LEU A 30 -22.64 0.45 -5.74
CA LEU A 30 -22.70 -0.03 -4.36
C LEU A 30 -23.41 -1.38 -4.32
N PRO A 31 -22.97 -2.30 -3.44
CA PRO A 31 -23.61 -3.59 -3.26
C PRO A 31 -24.94 -3.44 -2.50
N ASN A 32 -25.86 -4.38 -2.72
CA ASN A 32 -27.12 -4.47 -1.99
C ASN A 32 -27.05 -5.57 -0.91
N VAL A 33 -26.18 -5.37 0.09
CA VAL A 33 -25.93 -6.32 1.18
C VAL A 33 -25.83 -5.60 2.52
N GLU A 34 -26.07 -6.33 3.61
CA GLU A 34 -25.98 -5.81 4.99
C GLU A 34 -24.68 -6.27 5.68
N PRO A 35 -24.19 -5.54 6.70
CA PRO A 35 -23.06 -5.97 7.51
C PRO A 35 -23.24 -7.40 8.04
N GLY A 36 -22.25 -8.26 7.79
CA GLY A 36 -22.28 -9.67 8.20
C GLY A 36 -22.81 -10.66 7.16
N TYR A 37 -23.30 -10.21 5.99
CA TYR A 37 -23.91 -11.08 4.96
C TYR A 37 -23.04 -12.31 4.60
N LEU A 38 -21.72 -12.12 4.48
CA LEU A 38 -20.79 -13.16 4.00
C LEU A 38 -20.64 -14.32 5.01
N ARG A 39 -20.85 -14.06 6.31
CA ARG A 39 -20.66 -15.06 7.36
C ARG A 39 -21.55 -16.28 7.18
N HIS A 40 -22.76 -16.09 6.69
CA HIS A 40 -23.74 -17.17 6.48
C HIS A 40 -23.56 -17.90 5.14
N LEU A 41 -22.68 -17.40 4.27
CA LEU A 41 -22.41 -17.96 2.95
C LEU A 41 -21.14 -18.82 2.91
N LEU A 42 -20.28 -18.67 3.92
CA LEU A 42 -19.02 -19.40 4.02
C LEU A 42 -19.05 -20.43 5.17
N PRO A 43 -18.19 -21.46 5.11
CA PRO A 43 -18.04 -22.40 6.23
C PRO A 43 -17.56 -21.71 7.51
N ASP A 44 -18.05 -22.17 8.67
CA ASP A 44 -17.66 -21.65 9.99
C ASP A 44 -16.20 -21.98 10.38
N GLN A 45 -15.56 -22.90 9.65
CA GLN A 45 -14.21 -23.37 9.92
C GLN A 45 -13.43 -23.49 8.61
N PRO A 46 -12.10 -23.27 8.63
CA PRO A 46 -11.27 -23.45 7.45
C PRO A 46 -11.31 -24.91 6.96
N PRO A 47 -11.19 -25.16 5.65
CA PRO A 47 -11.21 -26.50 5.10
C PRO A 47 -10.00 -27.31 5.62
N LYS A 48 -10.24 -28.57 6.00
CA LYS A 48 -9.18 -29.48 6.46
C LYS A 48 -8.35 -30.03 5.30
N GLU A 49 -8.97 -30.12 4.13
CA GLU A 49 -8.36 -30.62 2.90
C GLU A 49 -8.35 -29.51 1.85
N PRO A 50 -7.37 -29.49 0.93
CA PRO A 50 -7.32 -28.50 -0.14
C PRO A 50 -8.55 -28.55 -1.04
N GLU A 51 -9.13 -27.38 -1.30
CA GLU A 51 -10.19 -27.24 -2.30
C GLU A 51 -9.60 -27.07 -3.71
N THR A 52 -10.39 -27.43 -4.72
CA THR A 52 -9.98 -27.19 -6.10
C THR A 52 -10.10 -25.71 -6.45
N TRP A 53 -9.20 -25.20 -7.28
CA TRP A 53 -9.25 -23.80 -7.72
C TRP A 53 -10.57 -23.44 -8.40
N SER A 54 -11.20 -24.38 -9.11
CA SER A 54 -12.51 -24.15 -9.74
C SER A 54 -13.60 -23.80 -8.74
N ILE A 55 -13.58 -24.39 -7.54
CA ILE A 55 -14.53 -24.09 -6.47
C ILE A 55 -14.27 -22.69 -5.94
N ILE A 56 -13.01 -22.40 -5.61
CA ILE A 56 -12.57 -21.09 -5.11
C ILE A 56 -12.95 -19.97 -6.09
N PHE A 57 -12.68 -20.18 -7.38
CA PHE A 57 -12.97 -19.20 -8.42
C PHE A 57 -14.48 -18.97 -8.59
N HIS A 58 -15.30 -20.02 -8.51
CA HIS A 58 -16.75 -19.90 -8.53
C HIS A 58 -17.29 -19.11 -7.32
N ASP A 59 -16.69 -19.31 -6.15
CA ASP A 59 -17.08 -18.59 -4.93
C ASP A 59 -16.76 -17.09 -5.00
N ILE A 60 -15.72 -16.68 -5.73
CA ILE A 60 -15.45 -15.25 -6.01
C ILE A 60 -16.65 -14.63 -6.73
N GLU A 61 -17.13 -15.27 -7.80
CA GLU A 61 -18.28 -14.76 -8.57
C GLU A 61 -19.57 -14.78 -7.76
N LYS A 62 -19.77 -15.85 -6.98
CA LYS A 62 -21.03 -16.12 -6.27
C LYS A 62 -21.18 -15.31 -4.97
N TYR A 63 -20.13 -15.17 -4.18
CA TYR A 63 -20.20 -14.61 -2.83
C TYR A 63 -19.43 -13.31 -2.66
N ILE A 64 -18.35 -13.10 -3.43
CA ILE A 64 -17.50 -11.91 -3.28
C ILE A 64 -17.99 -10.77 -4.18
N LEU A 65 -18.10 -10.98 -5.50
CA LEU A 65 -18.52 -9.94 -6.45
C LEU A 65 -19.81 -9.20 -6.04
N PRO A 66 -20.89 -9.86 -5.58
CA PRO A 66 -22.13 -9.17 -5.24
C PRO A 66 -22.02 -8.22 -4.03
N GLY A 67 -20.99 -8.39 -3.20
CA GLY A 67 -20.71 -7.55 -2.03
C GLY A 67 -19.65 -6.48 -2.27
N LEU A 68 -19.11 -6.35 -3.48
CA LEU A 68 -18.10 -5.35 -3.78
C LEU A 68 -18.73 -3.98 -4.03
N THR A 69 -18.13 -2.97 -3.41
CA THR A 69 -18.20 -1.60 -3.94
C THR A 69 -17.23 -1.49 -5.10
N HIS A 70 -17.72 -1.15 -6.29
CA HIS A 70 -16.90 -1.12 -7.50
C HIS A 70 -16.20 0.23 -7.67
N TRP A 71 -15.07 0.41 -6.98
CA TRP A 71 -14.29 1.67 -6.98
C TRP A 71 -13.83 2.15 -8.36
N GLN A 72 -13.63 1.24 -9.30
CA GLN A 72 -13.24 1.57 -10.69
C GLN A 72 -14.45 1.85 -11.59
N HIS A 73 -15.68 1.85 -11.05
CA HIS A 73 -16.87 2.13 -11.83
C HIS A 73 -16.90 3.61 -12.25
N PRO A 74 -17.21 3.95 -13.52
CA PRO A 74 -17.24 5.35 -14.00
C PRO A 74 -18.22 6.29 -13.29
N GLN A 75 -19.09 5.75 -12.45
CA GLN A 75 -20.12 6.47 -11.69
C GLN A 75 -19.84 6.45 -10.17
N PHE A 76 -18.71 5.90 -9.75
CA PHE A 76 -18.26 5.98 -8.36
C PHE A 76 -17.59 7.34 -8.12
N HIS A 77 -18.23 8.18 -7.30
CA HIS A 77 -17.78 9.55 -7.02
C HIS A 77 -17.61 9.85 -5.53
N ALA A 78 -17.47 8.81 -4.70
CA ALA A 78 -17.19 8.97 -3.28
C ALA A 78 -15.67 9.06 -3.01
N TYR A 79 -15.29 9.70 -1.91
CA TYR A 79 -13.89 9.84 -1.46
C TYR A 79 -12.97 10.43 -2.54
N PHE A 80 -11.78 9.83 -2.71
CA PHE A 80 -10.84 10.11 -3.79
C PHE A 80 -10.63 8.84 -4.63
N PRO A 81 -10.24 8.96 -5.91
CA PRO A 81 -9.99 7.81 -6.76
C PRO A 81 -8.90 6.90 -6.20
N ALA A 82 -9.17 5.60 -6.12
CA ALA A 82 -8.15 4.58 -5.90
C ALA A 82 -7.57 4.19 -7.26
N ALA A 83 -6.31 4.53 -7.53
CA ALA A 83 -5.69 4.30 -8.83
C ALA A 83 -5.60 2.81 -9.18
N ASN A 84 -5.98 2.46 -10.41
CA ASN A 84 -5.81 1.11 -10.97
C ASN A 84 -5.49 1.19 -12.46
N SER A 85 -4.58 0.34 -12.94
CA SER A 85 -4.26 0.26 -14.37
C SER A 85 -3.72 -1.12 -14.72
N VAL A 86 -3.88 -1.53 -15.99
CA VAL A 86 -3.36 -2.81 -16.49
C VAL A 86 -1.83 -2.93 -16.30
N PRO A 87 -1.00 -1.90 -16.56
CA PRO A 87 0.42 -1.97 -16.25
C PRO A 87 0.71 -2.19 -14.76
N SER A 88 -0.07 -1.60 -13.85
CA SER A 88 0.09 -1.80 -12.41
C SER A 88 -0.21 -3.24 -12.00
N ILE A 89 -1.28 -3.83 -12.53
CA ILE A 89 -1.65 -5.23 -12.27
C ILE A 89 -0.51 -6.16 -12.71
N MET A 90 0.04 -5.94 -13.91
CA MET A 90 1.15 -6.74 -14.43
C MET A 90 2.42 -6.59 -13.59
N ALA A 91 2.73 -5.37 -13.14
CA ALA A 91 3.87 -5.12 -12.27
C ALA A 91 3.73 -5.84 -10.92
N ASP A 92 2.54 -5.81 -10.30
CA ASP A 92 2.27 -6.49 -9.04
C ASP A 92 2.34 -8.02 -9.17
N MET A 93 1.87 -8.58 -10.29
CA MET A 93 2.02 -10.01 -10.58
C MET A 93 3.50 -10.41 -10.62
N LEU A 94 4.35 -9.63 -11.29
CA LEU A 94 5.78 -9.88 -11.36
C LEU A 94 6.46 -9.69 -9.99
N SER A 95 6.15 -8.59 -9.30
CA SER A 95 6.68 -8.29 -7.97
C SER A 95 6.38 -9.42 -6.97
N THR A 96 5.13 -9.90 -6.96
CA THR A 96 4.70 -11.02 -6.12
C THR A 96 5.44 -12.31 -6.46
N ALA A 97 5.65 -12.60 -7.75
CA ALA A 97 6.38 -13.79 -8.19
C ALA A 97 7.87 -13.76 -7.80
N LEU A 98 8.49 -12.57 -7.80
CA LEU A 98 9.88 -12.40 -7.36
C LEU A 98 10.03 -12.52 -5.85
N GLY A 99 9.02 -12.15 -5.06
CA GLY A 99 8.95 -12.39 -3.61
C GLY A 99 10.15 -11.84 -2.82
N CYS A 100 10.79 -10.78 -3.33
CA CYS A 100 12.03 -10.24 -2.79
C CYS A 100 11.73 -9.23 -1.66
N ASN A 101 12.55 -9.23 -0.61
CA ASN A 101 12.45 -8.30 0.52
C ASN A 101 13.56 -7.23 0.44
N GLY A 102 13.18 -5.95 0.56
CA GLY A 102 14.08 -4.80 0.40
C GLY A 102 14.49 -4.10 1.72
N PHE A 103 14.57 -4.80 2.86
CA PHE A 103 14.88 -4.16 4.15
C PHE A 103 16.31 -3.62 4.27
N SER A 104 17.20 -4.05 3.37
CA SER A 104 18.56 -3.54 3.24
C SER A 104 19.02 -3.71 1.80
N TRP A 105 19.99 -2.90 1.37
CA TRP A 105 20.54 -2.99 0.02
C TRP A 105 21.03 -4.40 -0.31
N VAL A 106 21.74 -5.07 0.63
CA VAL A 106 22.26 -6.43 0.42
C VAL A 106 21.14 -7.48 0.27
N ALA A 107 19.97 -7.25 0.87
CA ALA A 107 18.84 -8.18 0.78
C ALA A 107 18.20 -8.19 -0.63
N SER A 108 18.12 -7.03 -1.28
CA SER A 108 17.70 -6.93 -2.68
C SER A 108 18.17 -5.61 -3.30
N PRO A 109 19.35 -5.60 -3.95
CA PRO A 109 19.91 -4.38 -4.54
C PRO A 109 18.97 -3.77 -5.59
N ALA A 110 18.43 -4.61 -6.49
CA ALA A 110 17.60 -4.17 -7.60
C ALA A 110 16.33 -3.44 -7.15
N ILE A 111 15.69 -3.87 -6.05
CA ILE A 111 14.51 -3.18 -5.50
C ILE A 111 14.89 -1.78 -5.02
N THR A 112 15.98 -1.68 -4.25
CA THR A 112 16.44 -0.40 -3.68
C THR A 112 16.83 0.58 -4.79
N GLU A 113 17.65 0.13 -5.74
CA GLU A 113 18.14 0.97 -6.84
C GLU A 113 17.02 1.43 -7.77
N LEU A 114 16.06 0.55 -8.08
CA LEU A 114 14.92 0.90 -8.92
C LEU A 114 14.02 1.94 -8.25
N GLU A 115 13.75 1.79 -6.95
CA GLU A 115 12.94 2.75 -6.19
C GLU A 115 13.59 4.15 -6.17
N ILE A 116 14.91 4.22 -5.96
CA ILE A 116 15.68 5.46 -5.99
C ILE A 116 15.49 6.18 -7.34
N LEU A 117 15.67 5.46 -8.45
CA LEU A 117 15.53 6.02 -9.79
C LEU A 117 14.09 6.49 -10.08
N MET A 118 13.09 5.70 -9.70
CA MET A 118 11.68 6.05 -9.91
C MET A 118 11.26 7.27 -9.07
N CYS A 119 11.73 7.37 -7.83
CA CYS A 119 11.49 8.53 -6.97
C CYS A 119 12.10 9.80 -7.58
N ASP A 120 13.34 9.72 -8.10
CA ASP A 120 13.97 10.84 -8.79
C ASP A 120 13.20 11.26 -10.04
N TRP A 121 12.68 10.29 -10.81
CA TRP A 121 11.85 10.58 -11.98
C TRP A 121 10.55 11.30 -11.59
N ILE A 122 9.87 10.84 -10.54
CA ILE A 122 8.66 11.50 -10.03
C ILE A 122 8.98 12.91 -9.53
N GLY A 123 10.06 13.08 -8.77
CA GLY A 123 10.48 14.40 -8.28
C GLY A 123 10.75 15.39 -9.43
N LYS A 124 11.39 14.92 -10.51
CA LYS A 124 11.61 15.71 -11.73
C LYS A 124 10.31 16.02 -12.47
N LEU A 125 9.40 15.05 -12.60
CA LEU A 125 8.09 15.25 -13.24
C LEU A 125 7.23 16.28 -12.49
N LEU A 126 7.36 16.33 -11.16
CA LEU A 126 6.69 17.30 -10.30
C LEU A 126 7.45 18.63 -10.16
N ASN A 127 8.62 18.76 -10.80
CA ASN A 127 9.51 19.91 -10.72
C ASN A 127 9.87 20.31 -9.27
N LEU A 128 10.14 19.30 -8.43
CA LEU A 128 10.60 19.51 -7.06
C LEU A 128 12.05 20.06 -7.04
N PRO A 129 12.43 20.82 -6.00
CA PRO A 129 13.82 21.23 -5.80
C PRO A 129 14.78 20.03 -5.80
N GLU A 130 15.98 20.21 -6.36
CA GLU A 130 16.99 19.15 -6.47
C GLU A 130 17.34 18.50 -5.12
N THR A 131 17.19 19.24 -4.01
CA THR A 131 17.41 18.73 -2.65
C THR A 131 16.48 17.57 -2.26
N PHE A 132 15.37 17.36 -2.97
CA PHE A 132 14.47 16.21 -2.77
C PHE A 132 14.85 14.98 -3.61
N LEU A 133 15.83 15.11 -4.50
CA LEU A 133 16.29 14.02 -5.36
C LEU A 133 17.45 13.28 -4.69
N HIS A 134 17.48 11.96 -4.83
CA HIS A 134 18.60 11.11 -4.40
C HIS A 134 19.92 11.53 -5.04
N SER A 135 19.87 12.00 -6.30
CA SER A 135 21.05 12.53 -6.99
C SER A 135 21.73 13.71 -6.29
N SER A 136 21.06 14.38 -5.35
CA SER A 136 21.67 15.45 -4.54
C SER A 136 22.62 14.95 -3.45
N GLY A 137 22.49 13.68 -3.04
CA GLY A 137 23.25 13.08 -1.94
C GLY A 137 22.84 13.54 -0.53
N ILE A 138 21.87 14.45 -0.39
CA ILE A 138 21.42 14.98 0.92
C ILE A 138 19.94 14.72 1.22
N GLY A 139 19.15 14.35 0.21
CA GLY A 139 17.74 14.00 0.34
C GLY A 139 17.37 12.89 -0.64
N GLY A 140 16.07 12.57 -0.72
CA GLY A 140 15.56 11.53 -1.59
C GLY A 140 14.10 11.21 -1.31
N GLY A 141 13.50 10.41 -2.20
CA GLY A 141 12.14 9.87 -2.04
C GLY A 141 12.15 8.41 -1.59
N VAL A 142 11.07 7.98 -0.93
CA VAL A 142 10.83 6.58 -0.55
C VAL A 142 9.35 6.27 -0.77
N ILE A 143 9.03 5.08 -1.25
CA ILE A 143 7.64 4.65 -1.46
C ILE A 143 7.09 4.09 -0.15
N GLN A 144 5.97 4.65 0.31
CA GLN A 144 5.28 4.22 1.54
C GLN A 144 3.87 3.73 1.21
N SER A 145 3.27 2.98 2.14
CA SER A 145 1.93 2.38 1.95
C SER A 145 0.81 3.42 1.93
N SER A 146 0.95 4.51 2.69
CA SER A 146 -0.07 5.56 2.74
C SER A 146 0.52 6.94 3.01
N ALA A 147 -0.23 7.99 2.68
CA ALA A 147 0.13 9.35 3.06
C ALA A 147 0.19 9.53 4.59
N SER A 148 -0.65 8.80 5.34
CA SER A 148 -0.64 8.81 6.81
C SER A 148 0.69 8.31 7.37
N ASP A 149 1.27 7.26 6.77
CA ASP A 149 2.58 6.74 7.17
C ASP A 149 3.70 7.75 6.86
N CYS A 150 3.63 8.42 5.70
CA CYS A 150 4.56 9.50 5.36
C CYS A 150 4.53 10.62 6.41
N ILE A 151 3.34 11.06 6.82
CA ILE A 151 3.19 12.11 7.85
C ILE A 151 3.71 11.60 9.19
N PHE A 152 3.37 10.37 9.59
CA PHE A 152 3.83 9.79 10.84
C PHE A 152 5.36 9.74 10.92
N VAL A 153 6.04 9.19 9.90
CA VAL A 153 7.50 9.10 9.83
C VAL A 153 8.13 10.50 9.81
N SER A 154 7.56 11.43 9.04
CA SER A 154 8.04 12.82 8.97
C SER A 154 7.95 13.52 10.33
N MET A 155 6.84 13.31 11.06
CA MET A 155 6.65 13.87 12.40
C MET A 155 7.57 13.23 13.43
N LEU A 156 7.85 11.93 13.34
CA LEU A 156 8.84 11.27 14.18
C LEU A 156 10.24 11.83 13.96
N ALA A 157 10.66 12.00 12.70
CA ALA A 157 11.95 12.58 12.36
C ALA A 157 12.06 14.04 12.84
N ALA A 158 11.03 14.85 12.61
CA ALA A 158 10.97 16.24 13.08
C ALA A 158 11.01 16.33 14.62
N ARG A 159 10.27 15.46 15.33
CA ARG A 159 10.29 15.37 16.79
C ARG A 159 11.69 15.04 17.32
N TYR A 160 12.37 14.08 16.69
CA TYR A 160 13.73 13.71 17.07
C TYR A 160 14.73 14.85 16.80
N GLN A 161 14.62 15.52 15.66
CA GLN A 161 15.47 16.67 15.33
C GLN A 161 15.27 17.83 16.31
N ALA A 162 14.02 18.16 16.65
CA ALA A 162 13.70 19.19 17.64
C ALA A 162 14.22 18.81 19.03
N PHE A 163 14.13 17.53 19.41
CA PHE A 163 14.69 17.03 20.64
C PHE A 163 16.21 17.26 20.72
N GLU A 164 16.96 16.87 19.69
CA GLU A 164 18.42 17.04 19.65
C GLU A 164 18.84 18.51 19.68
N GLN A 165 18.08 19.41 19.04
CA GLN A 165 18.34 20.85 19.06
C GLN A 165 18.14 21.48 20.45
N HIS A 166 17.18 20.97 21.22
CA HIS A 166 16.80 21.57 22.49
C HIS A 166 17.35 20.85 23.73
N LYS A 167 17.85 19.61 23.63
CA LYS A 167 18.36 18.87 24.80
C LYS A 167 19.47 19.61 25.54
N SER A 168 20.40 20.24 24.80
CA SER A 168 21.52 21.01 25.37
C SER A 168 21.08 22.24 26.18
N HIS A 169 19.92 22.82 25.85
CA HIS A 169 19.33 23.93 26.60
C HIS A 169 18.79 23.49 27.96
N PHE A 170 18.30 22.25 28.05
CA PHE A 170 17.72 21.69 29.29
C PHE A 170 18.74 20.92 30.14
N GLU A 171 19.85 20.45 29.57
CA GLU A 171 20.99 19.92 30.33
C GLU A 171 21.57 20.95 31.32
N MET A 172 21.43 22.25 31.04
CA MET A 172 21.89 23.33 31.92
C MET A 172 20.93 23.65 33.09
N VAL A 173 19.70 23.15 33.08
CA VAL A 173 18.62 23.52 34.03
C VAL A 173 18.19 22.27 34.81
N ARG A 174 18.76 22.06 36.01
CA ARG A 174 18.55 20.84 36.82
C ARG A 174 17.14 20.67 37.41
N ASP A 175 16.69 19.40 37.40
CA ASP A 175 16.04 18.55 38.46
C ASP A 175 15.08 17.50 37.87
N LEU A 176 14.77 17.60 36.57
CA LEU A 176 14.09 16.58 35.77
C LEU A 176 15.05 15.97 34.76
N ASP A 177 14.77 14.72 34.34
CA ASP A 177 15.43 14.13 33.18
C ASP A 177 15.28 15.11 31.99
N PRO A 178 16.38 15.67 31.46
CA PRO A 178 16.33 16.67 30.39
C PRO A 178 15.61 16.13 29.15
N GLU A 179 15.60 14.81 28.95
CA GLU A 179 14.85 14.19 27.88
C GLU A 179 13.34 14.35 28.08
N ILE A 180 12.85 14.06 29.29
CA ILE A 180 11.44 14.20 29.66
C ILE A 180 11.02 15.67 29.60
N ALA A 181 11.89 16.59 30.03
CA ALA A 181 11.61 18.03 30.00
C ALA A 181 11.41 18.57 28.57
N VAL A 182 12.19 18.08 27.61
CA VAL A 182 12.05 18.45 26.19
C VAL A 182 10.83 17.77 25.58
N LEU A 183 10.71 16.45 25.75
CA LEU A 183 9.64 15.67 25.12
C LEU A 183 8.25 16.08 25.60
N SER A 184 8.10 16.48 26.88
CA SER A 184 6.83 16.97 27.43
C SER A 184 6.38 18.31 26.86
N LYS A 185 7.27 19.07 26.20
CA LYS A 185 6.96 20.36 25.58
C LYS A 185 6.74 20.28 24.08
N LEU A 186 7.06 19.14 23.45
CA LEU A 186 6.82 18.94 22.02
C LEU A 186 5.37 18.50 21.80
N VAL A 187 4.56 19.41 21.25
CA VAL A 187 3.15 19.16 20.93
C VAL A 187 2.97 19.22 19.42
N ALA A 188 2.41 18.15 18.84
CA ALA A 188 2.00 18.13 17.44
C ALA A 188 0.54 18.63 17.34
N TYR A 189 0.30 19.62 16.50
CA TYR A 189 -1.06 20.03 16.11
C TYR A 189 -1.46 19.29 14.84
N THR A 190 -2.65 18.70 14.83
CA THR A 190 -3.24 18.08 13.64
C THR A 190 -4.51 18.84 13.28
N SER A 191 -4.82 18.93 11.99
CA SER A 191 -6.08 19.49 11.46
C SER A 191 -7.19 18.44 11.41
#